data_AF-A0A803K4F6-F1
#
_entry.id   AF-A0A803K4F6-F1
#
_cell.length_a   1.000
_cell.length_b   1.000
_cell.length_c   1.000
_cell.angle_alpha   90.00
_cell.angle_beta   90.00
_cell.angle_gamma   90.00
#
_symmetry.space_group_name_H-M   'P 1'
#
loop_
_entity.id
_entity.type
_entity.pdbx_description
1 polymer ?
#
loop_
_entity_poly.entity_id
_entity_poly.type
_entity_poly.pdbx_seq_one_letter_code
_entity_poly.pdbx_strand_id
1 'polypeptide(L)'
;MAGGPKALPLFNMAAHCHCWLLALVFLVLCGSMASSSAAGEDSEETVIIGLRLEDTDEVSAMHGGALRVSERTRVRLRVYGQNINNETWSRIAFTEHERSRSRSGAPGEEEGFHPCGIRTSDIIILPSIALSRRSSGIVEIDIKPLRKTEKSKSYYLCTSISTPPSGGHPQPWAETTWIYHDGEDTKVIVVEEKKFLLPFWLQVIFIAMLLCLSGMFSGLNLGLMALDPMELRIVQNCGTEREKNYAKRIEPVRRQGNYLLCSLLLGNVLVNTTLTILLDDIAGSGLVAVVVSTIGIVIFGEIVPQAICSRHGLAVGANTIFLTKFFMMMTFPASYPVSKLLDCVLGQEIGTVYNREKLLEMLRVTDPYNDLVKEELNIIQGALELRTKTVEDVMTPLRDCFMMAGDAVLDFNTMSEIMESGYTRIPVYEGERSNIVDLLFVKDLAFVDPDDCTPLKTITRFYNHPLHFVFNDTKLDAMLEEFKKGKSHLAIVQRVNNEGEGDPFYEVLGIVTLEDVIEEIIKSEILDETDLYTDNRTKEGNAPGEEAGLLRF
;
A
#
# COMPACT_ATOMS: atom_id res chain seq x y z
N MET A 1 9.08 37.27 -36.67
CA MET A 1 10.47 36.93 -36.32
C MET A 1 10.38 35.93 -35.18
N ALA A 2 10.48 34.62 -35.40
CA ALA A 2 11.62 33.83 -35.90
C ALA A 2 12.28 33.10 -34.71
N GLY A 3 12.29 31.76 -34.78
CA GLY A 3 13.29 30.92 -34.11
C GLY A 3 12.76 29.91 -33.09
N GLY A 4 12.52 28.67 -33.53
CA GLY A 4 12.84 27.49 -32.69
C GLY A 4 14.37 27.36 -32.48
N PRO A 5 14.91 26.26 -31.93
CA PRO A 5 14.75 24.95 -32.61
C PRO A 5 14.95 23.65 -31.77
N LYS A 6 14.73 22.52 -32.46
CA LYS A 6 15.31 21.15 -32.30
C LYS A 6 14.67 20.15 -31.34
N ALA A 7 13.75 19.37 -31.89
CA ALA A 7 13.60 17.94 -31.61
C ALA A 7 14.08 17.14 -32.85
N LEU A 8 14.87 16.08 -32.64
CA LEU A 8 15.25 15.04 -33.61
C LEU A 8 15.12 13.66 -32.91
N PRO A 9 15.00 12.53 -33.63
CA PRO A 9 13.83 11.68 -33.55
C PRO A 9 14.12 10.27 -33.04
N LEU A 10 13.09 9.62 -32.51
CA LEU A 10 13.06 8.18 -32.27
C LEU A 10 12.87 7.41 -33.58
N PHE A 11 13.66 6.35 -33.73
CA PHE A 11 13.68 5.45 -34.87
C PHE A 11 12.52 4.46 -34.81
N ASN A 12 11.88 4.29 -35.97
CA ASN A 12 10.87 3.30 -36.34
C ASN A 12 11.37 1.86 -36.15
N MET A 13 10.46 0.93 -35.83
CA MET A 13 10.16 -0.22 -36.70
C MET A 13 8.92 -0.98 -36.17
N ALA A 14 7.77 -0.72 -36.80
CA ALA A 14 6.59 -1.57 -36.74
C ALA A 14 5.99 -1.71 -38.15
N ALA A 15 5.52 -2.92 -38.42
CA ALA A 15 4.52 -3.29 -39.41
C ALA A 15 4.91 -3.18 -40.90
N HIS A 16 5.25 -4.34 -41.49
CA HIS A 16 4.92 -4.63 -42.88
C HIS A 16 3.80 -5.66 -42.93
N CYS A 17 2.62 -5.19 -43.35
CA CYS A 17 1.48 -5.99 -43.77
C CYS A 17 1.24 -5.73 -45.28
N HIS A 18 0.88 -6.79 -45.99
CA HIS A 18 0.43 -6.89 -47.38
C HIS A 18 1.44 -6.62 -48.53
N CYS A 19 1.58 -7.61 -49.43
CA CYS A 19 1.10 -7.42 -50.80
C CYS A 19 0.95 -8.74 -51.57
N TRP A 20 -0.28 -9.02 -52.00
CA TRP A 20 -0.63 -9.93 -53.09
C TRP A 20 -0.39 -9.25 -54.44
N LEU A 21 -0.03 -10.06 -55.45
CA LEU A 21 -0.24 -9.88 -56.90
C LEU A 21 0.30 -8.62 -57.62
N LEU A 22 1.27 -8.81 -58.53
CA LEU A 22 1.11 -8.67 -60.00
C LEU A 22 2.46 -8.63 -60.76
N ALA A 23 2.38 -9.02 -62.04
CA ALA A 23 3.22 -8.60 -63.18
C ALA A 23 4.33 -9.55 -63.69
N LEU A 24 3.86 -10.44 -64.58
CA LEU A 24 4.45 -10.85 -65.86
C LEU A 24 5.24 -9.78 -66.65
N VAL A 25 6.29 -10.26 -67.35
CA VAL A 25 6.71 -10.00 -68.75
C VAL A 25 8.20 -9.62 -68.90
N PHE A 26 9.00 -10.58 -69.39
CA PHE A 26 9.97 -10.32 -70.45
C PHE A 26 10.06 -11.58 -71.34
N LEU A 27 10.03 -11.37 -72.66
CA LEU A 27 9.82 -12.38 -73.70
C LEU A 27 10.97 -12.25 -74.75
N VAL A 28 11.21 -13.32 -75.53
CA VAL A 28 11.87 -13.36 -76.89
C VAL A 28 13.42 -13.45 -76.89
N LEU A 29 14.14 -14.29 -77.65
CA LEU A 29 13.91 -15.39 -78.63
C LEU A 29 15.26 -16.15 -78.78
N CYS A 30 15.23 -17.47 -78.96
CA CYS A 30 15.95 -18.12 -80.07
C CYS A 30 15.43 -19.55 -80.24
N GLY A 31 14.96 -19.86 -81.45
CA GLY A 31 14.37 -21.15 -81.78
C GLY A 31 15.41 -22.17 -82.24
N SER A 32 15.02 -23.44 -82.20
CA SER A 32 15.24 -24.39 -83.28
C SER A 32 14.40 -25.64 -83.02
N MET A 33 13.72 -26.07 -84.07
CA MET A 33 12.98 -27.33 -84.12
C MET A 33 13.97 -28.50 -84.06
N ALA A 34 13.65 -29.53 -83.29
CA ALA A 34 14.12 -30.89 -83.57
C ALA A 34 13.06 -31.90 -83.12
N SER A 35 12.84 -32.85 -84.00
CA SER A 35 11.80 -33.85 -84.06
C SER A 35 11.85 -34.91 -82.96
N SER A 36 10.66 -35.46 -82.70
CA SER A 36 10.34 -36.75 -82.09
C SER A 36 11.40 -37.84 -82.22
N SER A 37 11.70 -38.49 -81.10
CA SER A 37 11.96 -39.93 -81.06
C SER A 37 11.29 -40.52 -79.81
N ALA A 38 10.36 -41.43 -80.04
CA ALA A 38 9.86 -42.35 -79.03
C ALA A 38 11.02 -43.29 -78.68
N ALA A 39 11.43 -43.31 -77.41
CA ALA A 39 12.38 -44.25 -76.86
C ALA A 39 11.66 -45.09 -75.80
N GLY A 40 11.98 -46.39 -75.80
CA GLY A 40 11.21 -47.46 -75.20
C GLY A 40 11.12 -47.46 -73.67
N GLU A 41 10.20 -48.29 -73.18
CA GLU A 41 10.07 -48.68 -71.78
C GLU A 41 11.33 -49.43 -71.33
N ASP A 42 12.30 -48.70 -70.78
CA ASP A 42 13.26 -49.21 -69.82
C ASP A 42 12.81 -48.77 -68.42
N SER A 43 12.89 -49.68 -67.45
CA SER A 43 12.53 -49.43 -66.05
C SER A 43 13.48 -48.40 -65.42
N GLU A 44 13.12 -47.11 -65.52
CA GLU A 44 13.93 -46.02 -64.98
C GLU A 44 13.90 -46.01 -63.43
N GLU A 45 15.07 -46.03 -62.79
CA GLU A 45 15.22 -46.09 -61.34
C GLU A 45 14.77 -44.79 -60.65
N THR A 46 14.06 -44.93 -59.51
CA THR A 46 13.68 -43.79 -58.67
C THR A 46 14.87 -43.28 -57.87
N VAL A 47 15.29 -42.04 -58.13
CA VAL A 47 16.39 -41.35 -57.43
C VAL A 47 15.83 -40.17 -56.65
N ILE A 48 16.12 -40.10 -55.34
CA ILE A 48 15.71 -38.99 -54.47
C ILE A 48 16.87 -38.00 -54.38
N ILE A 49 16.64 -36.75 -54.79
CA ILE A 49 17.64 -35.67 -54.87
C ILE A 49 17.56 -34.76 -53.64
N GLY A 50 16.38 -34.57 -53.07
CA GLY A 50 16.24 -33.71 -51.89
C GLY A 50 14.83 -33.69 -51.32
N LEU A 51 14.73 -33.11 -50.12
CA LEU A 51 13.48 -32.91 -49.39
C LEU A 51 13.33 -31.42 -49.07
N ARG A 52 12.09 -30.93 -49.13
CA ARG A 52 11.74 -29.59 -48.68
C ARG A 52 10.41 -29.63 -47.97
N LEU A 53 10.24 -28.78 -46.97
CA LEU A 53 8.96 -28.56 -46.33
C LEU A 53 7.95 -27.96 -47.33
N GLU A 54 6.77 -28.56 -47.46
CA GLU A 54 5.71 -28.06 -48.34
C GLU A 54 4.99 -26.86 -47.72
N ASP A 55 4.56 -27.01 -46.46
CA ASP A 55 3.87 -25.96 -45.70
C ASP A 55 4.73 -25.53 -44.52
N THR A 56 5.05 -24.24 -44.47
CA THR A 56 5.67 -23.62 -43.29
C THR A 56 4.57 -23.08 -42.39
N ASP A 57 4.41 -23.67 -41.21
CA ASP A 57 3.52 -23.23 -40.14
C ASP A 57 4.34 -22.88 -38.89
N GLU A 58 3.73 -22.31 -37.84
CA GLU A 58 4.43 -22.07 -36.55
C GLU A 58 5.03 -23.35 -35.93
N VAL A 59 4.50 -24.49 -36.35
CA VAL A 59 4.80 -25.83 -35.86
C VAL A 59 5.91 -26.53 -36.68
N SER A 60 6.15 -26.08 -37.92
CA SER A 60 7.17 -26.63 -38.82
C SER A 60 7.89 -25.53 -39.60
N ALA A 61 9.17 -25.32 -39.31
CA ALA A 61 9.97 -24.26 -39.91
C ALA A 61 11.39 -24.74 -40.25
N MET A 62 11.95 -24.24 -41.34
CA MET A 62 13.37 -24.41 -41.66
C MET A 62 14.20 -23.39 -40.86
N HIS A 63 15.14 -23.85 -40.04
CA HIS A 63 16.03 -22.99 -39.25
C HIS A 63 17.49 -23.43 -39.40
N GLY A 64 18.31 -22.62 -40.06
CA GLY A 64 19.73 -22.93 -40.29
C GLY A 64 19.94 -24.21 -41.11
N GLY A 65 19.15 -24.42 -42.17
CA GLY A 65 19.18 -25.63 -43.00
C GLY A 65 18.37 -26.80 -42.43
N ALA A 66 18.28 -26.95 -41.11
CA ALA A 66 17.53 -28.06 -40.49
C ALA A 66 16.01 -27.83 -40.45
N LEU A 67 15.25 -28.90 -40.67
CA LEU A 67 13.80 -28.93 -40.53
C LEU A 67 13.42 -29.04 -39.04
N ARG A 68 12.87 -27.99 -38.45
CA ARG A 68 12.36 -28.02 -37.08
C ARG A 68 10.87 -28.32 -37.07
N VAL A 69 10.45 -29.30 -36.28
CA VAL A 69 9.04 -29.69 -36.15
C VAL A 69 8.65 -29.91 -34.69
N SER A 70 7.43 -29.59 -34.29
CA SER A 70 6.94 -29.89 -32.94
C SER A 70 6.43 -31.33 -32.82
N GLU A 71 6.50 -31.91 -31.63
CA GLU A 71 5.93 -33.25 -31.38
C GLU A 71 4.43 -33.34 -31.68
N ARG A 72 3.92 -34.56 -31.96
CA ARG A 72 2.48 -34.85 -32.19
C ARG A 72 1.87 -34.15 -33.41
N THR A 73 2.70 -33.81 -34.39
CA THR A 73 2.25 -33.07 -35.56
C THR A 73 2.45 -33.89 -36.83
N ARG A 74 1.64 -33.55 -37.83
CA ARG A 74 1.75 -34.13 -39.17
C ARG A 74 2.26 -33.07 -40.12
N VAL A 75 3.30 -33.42 -40.86
CA VAL A 75 4.00 -32.48 -41.74
C VAL A 75 4.08 -33.04 -43.15
N ARG A 76 3.83 -32.18 -44.13
CA ARG A 76 3.96 -32.51 -45.54
C ARG A 76 5.34 -32.11 -46.06
N LEU A 77 6.08 -33.09 -46.56
CA LEU A 77 7.38 -32.92 -47.18
C LEU A 77 7.27 -33.12 -48.68
N ARG A 78 7.75 -32.15 -49.45
CA ARG A 78 7.96 -32.29 -50.88
C ARG A 78 9.29 -32.98 -51.13
N VAL A 79 9.22 -34.11 -51.79
CA VAL A 79 10.36 -34.90 -52.27
C VAL A 79 10.65 -34.53 -53.71
N TYR A 80 11.91 -34.25 -54.02
CA TYR A 80 12.41 -34.01 -55.37
C TYR A 80 13.28 -35.18 -55.82
N GLY A 81 13.15 -35.56 -57.09
CA GLY A 81 13.82 -36.74 -57.60
C GLY A 81 13.64 -36.95 -59.09
N GLN A 82 14.11 -38.10 -59.58
CA GLN A 82 13.79 -38.63 -60.90
C GLN A 82 12.93 -39.88 -60.71
N ASN A 83 11.89 -40.04 -61.53
CA ASN A 83 10.97 -41.19 -61.52
C ASN A 83 10.35 -41.52 -60.17
N ILE A 84 9.80 -40.49 -59.52
CA ILE A 84 9.02 -40.65 -58.30
C ILE A 84 7.75 -41.43 -58.61
N ASN A 85 7.61 -42.60 -57.98
CA ASN A 85 6.47 -43.50 -58.11
C ASN A 85 5.74 -43.66 -56.77
N ASN A 86 4.67 -44.45 -56.75
CA ASN A 86 3.84 -44.67 -55.57
C ASN A 86 4.53 -45.49 -54.45
N GLU A 87 5.73 -46.03 -54.70
CA GLU A 87 6.53 -46.78 -53.74
C GLU A 87 7.66 -45.94 -53.13
N THR A 88 7.86 -44.70 -53.61
CA THR A 88 8.95 -43.80 -53.16
C THR A 88 8.90 -43.53 -51.65
N TRP A 89 7.71 -43.53 -51.03
CA TRP A 89 7.56 -43.35 -49.58
C TRP A 89 8.30 -44.44 -48.77
N SER A 90 8.40 -45.67 -49.31
CA SER A 90 9.10 -46.80 -48.67
C SER A 90 10.62 -46.71 -48.78
N ARG A 91 11.12 -45.79 -49.62
CA ARG A 91 12.55 -45.54 -49.88
C ARG A 91 13.15 -44.45 -49.01
N ILE A 92 12.35 -43.87 -48.11
CA ILE A 92 12.74 -42.82 -47.18
C ILE A 92 12.66 -43.38 -45.76
N ALA A 93 13.66 -43.09 -44.93
CA ALA A 93 13.65 -43.42 -43.51
C ALA A 93 14.42 -42.36 -42.71
N PHE A 94 14.16 -42.28 -41.41
CA PHE A 94 14.91 -41.43 -40.49
C PHE A 94 15.66 -42.30 -39.47
N THR A 95 16.85 -41.84 -39.07
CA THR A 95 17.71 -42.48 -38.06
C THR A 95 18.09 -41.48 -36.96
N GLU A 96 18.43 -41.99 -35.78
CA GLU A 96 18.76 -41.19 -34.59
C GLU A 96 20.26 -40.92 -34.45
N HIS A 97 21.10 -41.54 -35.28
CA HIS A 97 22.53 -41.60 -35.06
C HIS A 97 23.29 -40.41 -35.66
N GLU A 98 23.98 -39.65 -34.81
CA GLU A 98 24.93 -38.60 -35.20
C GLU A 98 26.34 -39.20 -35.38
N ARG A 99 26.92 -39.03 -36.57
CA ARG A 99 28.22 -39.63 -36.90
C ARG A 99 29.41 -38.77 -36.42
N SER A 100 29.58 -38.46 -35.13
CA SER A 100 30.91 -38.04 -34.59
C SER A 100 31.02 -37.94 -33.05
N ARG A 101 31.55 -38.99 -32.40
CA ARG A 101 32.72 -38.94 -31.48
C ARG A 101 33.01 -40.32 -30.88
N SER A 102 33.42 -41.28 -31.72
CA SER A 102 34.37 -42.30 -31.25
C SER A 102 35.74 -41.64 -31.21
N ARG A 103 36.05 -40.99 -30.08
CA ARG A 103 37.42 -40.56 -29.77
C ARG A 103 37.78 -41.05 -28.38
N SER A 104 37.63 -42.35 -28.17
CA SER A 104 38.26 -43.11 -27.07
C SER A 104 37.84 -44.58 -27.16
N GLY A 105 38.68 -45.44 -27.76
CA GLY A 105 38.54 -46.89 -27.61
C GLY A 105 39.10 -47.69 -28.79
N ALA A 106 40.28 -48.28 -28.58
CA ALA A 106 40.88 -49.48 -29.19
C ALA A 106 40.81 -49.72 -30.73
N PRO A 107 41.93 -50.05 -31.39
CA PRO A 107 41.93 -50.51 -32.77
C PRO A 107 41.51 -51.98 -32.81
N GLY A 108 40.29 -52.25 -33.23
CA GLY A 108 39.80 -53.60 -33.48
C GLY A 108 38.28 -53.62 -33.59
N GLU A 109 37.78 -54.08 -34.74
CA GLU A 109 36.36 -54.30 -35.08
C GLU A 109 35.57 -53.07 -35.56
N GLU A 110 35.85 -52.63 -36.80
CA GLU A 110 34.85 -51.93 -37.63
C GLU A 110 34.60 -52.75 -38.90
N GLU A 111 33.78 -53.81 -38.78
CA GLU A 111 33.04 -54.37 -39.91
C GLU A 111 31.55 -54.04 -39.75
N GLY A 112 31.03 -53.17 -40.62
CA GLY A 112 29.65 -53.28 -41.10
C GLY A 112 28.51 -52.50 -40.41
N PHE A 113 28.74 -51.43 -39.63
CA PHE A 113 27.61 -50.63 -39.11
C PHE A 113 27.16 -49.54 -40.10
N HIS A 114 26.13 -49.81 -40.89
CA HIS A 114 25.48 -48.80 -41.74
C HIS A 114 24.57 -47.89 -40.88
N PRO A 115 24.75 -46.55 -40.89
CA PRO A 115 23.97 -45.60 -40.05
C PRO A 115 22.45 -45.67 -40.26
N CYS A 116 22.01 -46.16 -41.41
CA CYS A 116 20.61 -46.35 -41.77
C CYS A 116 20.01 -47.70 -41.33
N GLY A 117 20.77 -48.54 -40.62
CA GLY A 117 20.32 -49.86 -40.16
C GLY A 117 19.27 -49.82 -39.04
N ILE A 118 19.26 -48.74 -38.24
CA ILE A 118 18.29 -48.54 -37.16
C ILE A 118 17.33 -47.42 -37.60
N ARG A 119 16.09 -47.78 -37.93
CA ARG A 119 15.03 -46.80 -38.24
C ARG A 119 14.40 -46.30 -36.95
N THR A 120 14.20 -45.00 -36.84
CA THR A 120 13.48 -44.43 -35.70
C THR A 120 12.00 -44.81 -35.72
N SER A 121 11.42 -45.03 -34.55
CA SER A 121 9.96 -45.13 -34.35
C SER A 121 9.30 -43.77 -34.13
N ASP A 122 10.11 -42.71 -33.96
CA ASP A 122 9.65 -41.41 -33.49
C ASP A 122 9.11 -40.56 -34.66
N ILE A 123 9.50 -40.89 -35.91
CA ILE A 123 8.98 -40.28 -37.15
C ILE A 123 8.45 -41.40 -38.05
N ILE A 124 7.14 -41.41 -38.30
CA ILE A 124 6.47 -42.39 -39.16
C ILE A 124 6.14 -41.73 -40.50
N ILE A 125 6.58 -42.33 -41.60
CA ILE A 125 6.21 -41.90 -42.95
C ILE A 125 4.91 -42.59 -43.34
N LEU A 126 3.89 -41.82 -43.74
CA LEU A 126 2.61 -42.38 -44.13
C LEU A 126 2.72 -43.08 -45.51
N PRO A 127 2.00 -44.20 -45.72
CA PRO A 127 2.08 -45.01 -46.94
C PRO A 127 1.27 -44.40 -48.10
N SER A 128 1.51 -43.14 -48.39
CA SER A 128 0.90 -42.40 -49.49
C SER A 128 1.84 -41.31 -49.99
N ILE A 129 1.94 -41.18 -51.30
CA ILE A 129 2.65 -40.07 -51.94
C ILE A 129 1.72 -39.40 -52.96
N ALA A 130 1.45 -38.12 -52.77
CA ALA A 130 0.72 -37.32 -53.74
C ALA A 130 1.69 -36.87 -54.84
N LEU A 131 1.65 -37.57 -55.98
CA LEU A 131 2.50 -37.28 -57.12
C LEU A 131 2.06 -35.97 -57.79
N SER A 132 2.99 -35.02 -57.96
CA SER A 132 2.73 -33.76 -58.67
C SER A 132 3.28 -33.80 -60.09
N ARG A 133 4.50 -34.31 -60.27
CA ARG A 133 5.17 -34.57 -61.56
C ARG A 133 6.05 -35.82 -61.42
N ARG A 134 6.55 -36.40 -62.53
CA ARG A 134 7.54 -37.50 -62.47
C ARG A 134 8.81 -37.15 -61.67
N SER A 135 9.06 -35.86 -61.41
CA SER A 135 10.19 -35.35 -60.65
C SER A 135 9.88 -34.82 -59.24
N SER A 136 8.61 -34.80 -58.82
CA SER A 136 8.23 -34.33 -57.48
C SER A 136 6.97 -34.98 -56.92
N GLY A 137 6.99 -35.30 -55.63
CA GLY A 137 5.85 -35.86 -54.89
C GLY A 137 5.80 -35.33 -53.46
N ILE A 138 4.62 -35.33 -52.86
CA ILE A 138 4.41 -34.88 -51.47
C ILE A 138 4.16 -36.11 -50.60
N VAL A 139 4.96 -36.25 -49.55
CA VAL A 139 4.90 -37.31 -48.54
C VAL A 139 4.50 -36.68 -47.21
N GLU A 140 3.63 -37.35 -46.46
CA GLU A 140 3.21 -36.90 -45.14
C GLU A 140 3.93 -37.72 -44.05
N ILE A 141 4.47 -37.05 -43.05
CA ILE A 141 5.14 -37.65 -41.89
C ILE A 141 4.36 -37.37 -40.61
N ASP A 142 4.24 -38.37 -39.74
CA ASP A 142 3.58 -38.33 -38.42
C ASP A 142 4.64 -38.43 -37.32
N ILE A 143 4.73 -37.39 -36.48
CA ILE A 143 5.76 -37.28 -35.44
C ILE A 143 5.19 -37.71 -34.09
N LYS A 144 5.84 -38.69 -33.46
CA LYS A 144 5.47 -39.21 -32.14
C LYS A 144 5.94 -38.29 -31.01
N PRO A 145 5.30 -38.35 -29.83
CA PRO A 145 5.73 -37.58 -28.66
C PRO A 145 7.15 -37.94 -28.23
N LEU A 146 7.93 -36.94 -27.82
CA LEU A 146 9.26 -37.18 -27.26
C LEU A 146 9.15 -37.88 -25.90
N ARG A 147 10.24 -38.54 -25.49
CA ARG A 147 10.37 -39.05 -24.12
C ARG A 147 10.38 -37.86 -23.16
N LYS A 148 9.73 -37.99 -21.99
CA LYS A 148 9.56 -36.91 -20.98
C LYS A 148 10.86 -36.23 -20.50
N THR A 149 12.02 -36.78 -20.82
CA THR A 149 13.35 -36.27 -20.43
C THR A 149 14.03 -35.44 -21.51
N GLU A 150 13.49 -35.39 -22.74
CA GLU A 150 14.14 -34.78 -23.91
C GLU A 150 13.33 -33.57 -24.42
N LYS A 151 13.90 -32.36 -24.30
CA LYS A 151 13.25 -31.11 -24.78
C LYS A 151 13.32 -30.95 -26.31
N SER A 152 14.36 -31.53 -26.93
CA SER A 152 14.50 -31.61 -28.38
C SER A 152 15.41 -32.77 -28.76
N LYS A 153 15.13 -33.42 -29.90
CA LYS A 153 15.92 -34.53 -30.44
C LYS A 153 16.07 -34.38 -31.95
N SER A 154 17.26 -34.69 -32.47
CA SER A 154 17.55 -34.61 -33.90
C SER A 154 17.54 -35.98 -34.57
N TYR A 155 17.00 -36.02 -35.79
CA TYR A 155 16.92 -37.18 -36.66
C TYR A 155 17.55 -36.84 -38.02
N TYR A 156 18.12 -37.85 -38.67
CA TYR A 156 18.84 -37.71 -39.94
C TYR A 156 18.16 -38.53 -41.04
N LEU A 157 18.21 -38.04 -42.26
CA LEU A 157 17.59 -38.66 -43.42
C LEU A 157 18.42 -39.84 -43.98
N CYS A 158 17.73 -40.92 -44.28
CA CYS A 158 18.25 -42.07 -45.01
C CYS A 158 17.39 -42.33 -46.27
N THR A 159 18.03 -42.52 -47.41
CA THR A 159 17.34 -42.84 -48.69
C THR A 159 17.89 -44.13 -49.29
N SER A 160 17.02 -44.97 -49.85
CA SER A 160 17.46 -46.18 -50.56
C SER A 160 17.59 -45.96 -52.06
N ILE A 161 18.71 -46.41 -52.65
CA ILE A 161 18.91 -46.50 -54.09
C ILE A 161 19.05 -47.98 -54.47
N SER A 162 18.38 -48.38 -55.55
CA SER A 162 18.61 -49.67 -56.20
C SER A 162 19.79 -49.48 -57.13
N THR A 163 20.91 -50.18 -56.93
CA THR A 163 22.04 -50.10 -57.86
C THR A 163 21.93 -51.21 -58.90
N PRO A 164 22.10 -50.93 -60.20
CA PRO A 164 22.19 -51.97 -61.21
C PRO A 164 23.48 -52.78 -61.00
N PRO A 165 23.46 -54.10 -61.24
CA PRO A 165 24.62 -54.97 -60.99
C PRO A 165 25.81 -54.54 -61.83
N SER A 166 26.87 -54.08 -61.17
CA SER A 166 28.14 -53.76 -61.79
C SER A 166 29.01 -55.01 -61.84
N GLY A 167 29.05 -55.68 -62.99
CA GLY A 167 29.88 -56.85 -63.24
C GLY A 167 29.06 -58.03 -63.74
N GLY A 168 29.36 -58.51 -64.94
CA GLY A 168 28.58 -59.53 -65.64
C GLY A 168 28.55 -60.88 -64.93
N HIS A 169 27.58 -61.08 -64.04
CA HIS A 169 26.99 -62.37 -63.68
C HIS A 169 25.61 -62.12 -63.07
N PRO A 170 24.53 -62.79 -63.51
CA PRO A 170 23.18 -62.51 -63.02
C PRO A 170 22.97 -63.16 -61.65
N GLN A 171 22.87 -62.32 -60.61
CA GLN A 171 22.30 -62.69 -59.30
C GLN A 171 20.85 -62.16 -59.21
N PRO A 172 19.89 -62.90 -58.59
CA PRO A 172 18.45 -62.58 -58.70
C PRO A 172 17.94 -61.41 -57.84
N TRP A 173 18.79 -60.66 -57.16
CA TRP A 173 18.37 -59.69 -56.16
C TRP A 173 19.10 -58.35 -56.36
N ALA A 174 18.33 -57.30 -56.65
CA ALA A 174 18.82 -55.93 -56.62
C ALA A 174 19.18 -55.57 -55.17
N GLU A 175 20.47 -55.45 -54.87
CA GLU A 175 20.91 -54.95 -53.56
C GLU A 175 20.41 -53.51 -53.38
N THR A 176 19.52 -53.33 -52.39
CA THR A 176 19.00 -52.00 -52.04
C THR A 176 19.97 -51.36 -51.06
N THR A 177 20.74 -50.39 -51.54
CA THR A 177 21.74 -49.70 -50.71
C THR A 177 21.13 -48.47 -50.07
N TRP A 178 21.22 -48.35 -48.74
CA TRP A 178 20.76 -47.17 -48.01
C TRP A 178 21.90 -46.17 -47.83
N ILE A 179 21.64 -44.93 -48.24
CA ILE A 179 22.57 -43.81 -48.14
C ILE A 179 22.14 -42.91 -46.98
N TYR A 180 23.08 -42.63 -46.09
CA TYR A 180 22.93 -41.69 -44.99
C TYR A 180 23.29 -40.28 -45.46
N HIS A 181 22.41 -39.31 -45.22
CA HIS A 181 22.64 -37.90 -45.53
C HIS A 181 23.01 -37.14 -44.26
N ASP A 182 24.25 -36.64 -44.21
CA ASP A 182 24.80 -35.91 -43.06
C ASP A 182 24.68 -34.38 -43.19
N GLY A 183 23.91 -33.90 -44.17
CA GLY A 183 23.75 -32.47 -44.42
C GLY A 183 22.85 -31.81 -43.39
N GLU A 184 23.12 -30.55 -43.04
CA GLU A 184 22.21 -29.74 -42.20
C GLU A 184 20.81 -29.65 -42.83
N ASP A 185 20.73 -29.59 -44.16
CA ASP A 185 19.50 -29.56 -44.96
C ASP A 185 18.65 -30.85 -44.85
N THR A 186 19.25 -31.93 -44.36
CA THR A 186 18.61 -33.26 -44.21
C THR A 186 18.35 -33.65 -42.76
N LYS A 187 18.59 -32.71 -41.82
CA LYS A 187 18.37 -32.89 -40.39
C LYS A 187 16.96 -32.47 -39.99
N VAL A 188 16.26 -33.31 -39.23
CA VAL A 188 14.96 -33.02 -38.64
C VAL A 188 15.08 -32.89 -37.13
N ILE A 189 14.77 -31.73 -36.56
CA ILE A 189 14.81 -31.48 -35.12
C ILE A 189 13.38 -31.47 -34.61
N VAL A 190 13.02 -32.47 -33.81
CA VAL A 190 11.73 -32.51 -33.14
C VAL A 190 11.83 -31.82 -31.78
N VAL A 191 10.93 -30.89 -31.49
CA VAL A 191 10.89 -30.09 -30.26
C VAL A 191 9.59 -30.31 -29.50
N GLU A 192 9.64 -30.26 -28.17
CA GLU A 192 8.47 -30.34 -27.32
C GLU A 192 7.48 -29.17 -27.60
N GLU A 193 6.20 -29.50 -27.76
CA GLU A 193 5.13 -28.52 -27.91
C GLU A 193 4.83 -27.86 -26.55
N LYS A 194 5.02 -26.54 -26.43
CA LYS A 194 4.62 -25.80 -25.23
C LYS A 194 3.09 -25.78 -25.14
N LYS A 195 2.52 -26.62 -24.29
CA LYS A 195 1.08 -26.60 -24.02
C LYS A 195 0.78 -25.43 -23.08
N PHE A 196 0.14 -24.39 -23.61
CA PHE A 196 -0.50 -23.39 -22.77
C PHE A 196 -1.61 -24.07 -21.95
N LEU A 197 -1.60 -23.90 -20.63
CA LEU A 197 -2.57 -24.52 -19.72
C LEU A 197 -4.01 -24.01 -19.95
N LEU A 198 -4.16 -22.84 -20.56
CA LEU A 198 -5.43 -22.14 -20.81
C LEU A 198 -5.40 -21.44 -22.18
N PRO A 199 -6.55 -21.21 -22.83
CA PRO A 199 -6.60 -20.42 -24.05
C PRO A 199 -6.11 -18.99 -23.79
N PHE A 200 -5.33 -18.42 -24.72
CA PHE A 200 -4.64 -17.14 -24.57
C PHE A 200 -5.55 -15.99 -24.07
N TRP A 201 -6.75 -15.86 -24.63
CA TRP A 201 -7.73 -14.84 -24.21
C TRP A 201 -8.15 -14.97 -22.75
N LEU A 202 -8.31 -16.20 -22.25
CA LEU A 202 -8.68 -16.47 -20.87
C LEU A 202 -7.50 -16.16 -19.94
N GLN A 203 -6.27 -16.45 -20.37
CA GLN A 203 -5.06 -16.11 -19.62
C GLN A 203 -4.90 -14.59 -19.46
N VAL A 204 -5.16 -13.80 -20.49
CA VAL A 204 -5.13 -12.33 -20.42
C VAL A 204 -6.20 -11.80 -19.46
N ILE A 205 -7.44 -12.33 -19.52
CA ILE A 205 -8.51 -11.95 -18.59
C ILE A 205 -8.13 -12.30 -17.15
N PHE A 206 -7.54 -13.47 -16.93
CA PHE A 206 -7.13 -13.92 -15.61
C PHE A 206 -5.98 -13.07 -15.05
N ILE A 207 -5.01 -12.69 -15.88
CA ILE A 207 -3.93 -11.75 -15.53
C ILE A 207 -4.49 -10.38 -15.13
N ALA A 208 -5.42 -9.83 -15.90
CA ALA A 208 -6.05 -8.55 -15.58
C ALA A 208 -6.81 -8.63 -14.23
N MET A 209 -7.51 -9.73 -13.98
CA MET A 209 -8.21 -9.96 -12.70
C MET A 209 -7.24 -10.06 -11.51
N LEU A 210 -6.14 -10.81 -11.66
CA LEU A 210 -5.09 -10.92 -10.63
C LEU A 210 -4.43 -9.58 -10.34
N LEU A 211 -4.18 -8.76 -11.37
CA LEU A 211 -3.59 -7.44 -11.20
C LEU A 211 -4.52 -6.49 -10.43
N CYS A 212 -5.83 -6.52 -10.71
CA CYS A 212 -6.82 -5.79 -9.91
C CYS A 212 -6.89 -6.28 -8.46
N LEU A 213 -6.81 -7.60 -8.25
CA LEU A 213 -6.85 -8.20 -6.92
C LEU A 213 -5.60 -7.85 -6.09
N SER A 214 -4.42 -7.86 -6.71
CA SER A 214 -3.16 -7.38 -6.14
C SER A 214 -3.30 -5.94 -5.67
N GLY A 215 -3.80 -5.07 -6.56
CA GLY A 215 -4.10 -3.68 -6.27
C GLY A 215 -4.97 -3.47 -5.03
N MET A 216 -6.04 -4.24 -4.96
CA MET A 216 -6.96 -4.18 -3.84
C MET A 216 -6.33 -4.65 -2.53
N PHE A 217 -5.54 -5.73 -2.50
CA PHE A 217 -4.87 -6.16 -1.28
C PHE A 217 -3.84 -5.14 -0.78
N SER A 218 -3.02 -4.62 -1.69
CA SER A 218 -2.01 -3.62 -1.37
C SER A 218 -2.64 -2.33 -0.87
N GLY A 219 -3.69 -1.85 -1.56
CA GLY A 219 -4.44 -0.66 -1.18
C GLY A 219 -5.17 -0.81 0.15
N LEU A 220 -5.86 -1.94 0.37
CA LEU A 220 -6.57 -2.20 1.63
C LEU A 220 -5.63 -2.38 2.81
N ASN A 221 -4.44 -2.92 2.60
CA ASN A 221 -3.45 -3.03 3.66
C ASN A 221 -3.10 -1.64 4.22
N LEU A 222 -2.77 -0.69 3.34
CA LEU A 222 -2.50 0.69 3.77
C LEU A 222 -3.77 1.37 4.31
N GLY A 223 -4.90 1.28 3.58
CA GLY A 223 -6.12 1.99 3.90
C GLY A 223 -6.78 1.54 5.21
N LEU A 224 -6.85 0.23 5.48
CA LEU A 224 -7.43 -0.30 6.71
C LEU A 224 -6.48 -0.17 7.90
N MET A 225 -5.16 -0.31 7.70
CA MET A 225 -4.21 -0.16 8.81
C MET A 225 -4.05 1.29 9.25
N ALA A 226 -4.19 2.25 8.32
CA ALA A 226 -4.19 3.68 8.64
C ALA A 226 -5.39 4.11 9.50
N LEU A 227 -6.52 3.37 9.43
CA LEU A 227 -7.69 3.62 10.28
C LEU A 227 -7.46 3.02 11.66
N ASP A 228 -7.16 3.85 12.66
CA ASP A 228 -7.02 3.43 14.04
C ASP A 228 -8.38 3.06 14.66
N PRO A 229 -8.49 2.05 15.55
CA PRO A 229 -9.75 1.73 16.21
C PRO A 229 -10.37 2.91 16.99
N MET A 230 -9.55 3.83 17.52
CA MET A 230 -10.07 5.02 18.21
C MET A 230 -10.67 6.02 17.22
N GLU A 231 -9.95 6.34 16.14
CA GLU A 231 -10.48 7.20 15.06
C GLU A 231 -11.79 6.63 14.50
N LEU A 232 -11.85 5.31 14.32
CA LEU A 232 -13.05 4.65 13.84
C LEU A 232 -14.22 4.84 14.82
N ARG A 233 -13.99 4.76 16.14
CA ARG A 233 -15.01 5.06 17.15
C ARG A 233 -15.43 6.52 17.17
N ILE A 234 -14.49 7.45 16.97
CA ILE A 234 -14.80 8.88 16.85
C ILE A 234 -15.72 9.11 15.64
N VAL A 235 -15.39 8.54 14.48
CA VAL A 235 -16.20 8.63 13.26
C VAL A 235 -17.57 7.96 13.42
N GLN A 236 -17.68 6.87 14.20
CA GLN A 236 -18.98 6.25 14.51
C GLN A 236 -19.92 7.14 15.32
N ASN A 237 -19.38 8.03 16.16
CA ASN A 237 -20.17 8.93 17.01
C ASN A 237 -20.43 10.27 16.33
N CYS A 238 -19.41 10.86 15.69
CA CYS A 238 -19.44 12.23 15.19
C CYS A 238 -19.60 12.34 13.65
N GLY A 239 -19.38 11.27 12.89
CA GLY A 239 -19.40 11.31 11.42
C GLY A 239 -20.79 11.43 10.80
N THR A 240 -20.85 11.55 9.48
CA THR A 240 -22.12 11.50 8.74
C THR A 240 -22.76 10.10 8.82
N GLU A 241 -24.07 9.96 8.62
CA GLU A 241 -24.76 8.66 8.71
C GLU A 241 -24.14 7.57 7.81
N ARG A 242 -23.58 7.96 6.65
CA ARG A 242 -22.86 7.03 5.75
C ARG A 242 -21.53 6.59 6.35
N GLU A 243 -20.74 7.52 6.88
CA GLU A 243 -19.45 7.24 7.51
C GLU A 243 -19.61 6.41 8.79
N LYS A 244 -20.63 6.70 9.60
CA LYS A 244 -20.98 5.88 10.77
C LYS A 244 -21.23 4.42 10.40
N ASN A 245 -21.99 4.18 9.34
CA ASN A 245 -22.26 2.81 8.87
C ASN A 245 -21.01 2.12 8.32
N TYR A 246 -20.16 2.84 7.59
CA TYR A 246 -18.87 2.34 7.11
C TYR A 246 -17.94 1.96 8.27
N ALA A 247 -17.82 2.84 9.25
CA ALA A 247 -16.99 2.63 10.43
C ALA A 247 -17.47 1.43 11.27
N LYS A 248 -18.79 1.26 11.45
CA LYS A 248 -19.37 0.08 12.14
C LYS A 248 -19.07 -1.24 11.43
N ARG A 249 -19.01 -1.24 10.10
CA ARG A 249 -18.69 -2.46 9.31
C ARG A 249 -17.22 -2.86 9.39
N ILE A 250 -16.32 -1.87 9.46
CA ILE A 250 -14.87 -2.08 9.46
C ILE A 250 -14.34 -2.47 10.85
N GLU A 251 -14.91 -1.90 11.93
CA GLU A 251 -14.44 -2.08 13.31
C GLU A 251 -14.14 -3.53 13.72
N PRO A 252 -15.04 -4.52 13.51
CA PRO A 252 -14.76 -5.88 13.96
C PRO A 252 -13.56 -6.52 13.26
N VAL A 253 -13.27 -6.10 12.03
CA VAL A 253 -12.15 -6.62 11.25
C VAL A 253 -10.85 -5.93 11.67
N ARG A 254 -10.87 -4.60 11.88
CA ARG A 254 -9.70 -3.84 12.33
C ARG A 254 -9.28 -4.16 13.77
N ARG A 255 -10.23 -4.56 14.62
CA ARG A 255 -9.95 -5.02 16.01
C ARG A 255 -8.98 -6.20 16.05
N GLN A 256 -8.92 -7.00 14.98
CA GLN A 256 -7.95 -8.07 14.82
C GLN A 256 -6.85 -7.64 13.83
N GLY A 257 -6.16 -6.54 14.15
CA GLY A 257 -5.20 -5.87 13.24
C GLY A 257 -4.11 -6.79 12.71
N ASN A 258 -3.40 -7.50 13.59
CA ASN A 258 -2.35 -8.44 13.20
C ASN A 258 -2.86 -9.58 12.28
N TYR A 259 -4.08 -10.06 12.51
CA TYR A 259 -4.70 -11.09 11.65
C TYR A 259 -5.10 -10.54 10.28
N LEU A 260 -5.66 -9.33 10.24
CA LEU A 260 -5.98 -8.63 8.99
C LEU A 260 -4.70 -8.35 8.18
N LEU A 261 -3.65 -7.84 8.83
CA LEU A 261 -2.34 -7.55 8.24
C LEU A 261 -1.74 -8.82 7.61
N CYS A 262 -1.65 -9.91 8.38
CA CYS A 262 -1.10 -11.17 7.88
C CYS A 262 -1.90 -11.74 6.71
N SER A 263 -3.23 -11.66 6.76
CA SER A 263 -4.11 -12.17 5.71
C SER A 263 -3.97 -11.39 4.39
N LEU A 264 -3.93 -10.06 4.46
CA LEU A 264 -3.78 -9.19 3.28
C LEU A 264 -2.37 -9.28 2.68
N LEU A 265 -1.32 -9.32 3.50
CA LEU A 265 0.05 -9.48 3.03
C LEU A 265 0.27 -10.83 2.33
N LEU A 266 -0.21 -11.92 2.94
CA LEU A 266 -0.11 -13.26 2.34
C LEU A 266 -0.89 -13.31 1.01
N GLY A 267 -2.10 -12.74 0.98
CA GLY A 267 -2.90 -12.61 -0.24
C GLY A 267 -2.16 -11.84 -1.35
N ASN A 268 -1.55 -10.70 -1.00
CA ASN A 268 -0.78 -9.90 -1.96
C ASN A 268 0.41 -10.69 -2.54
N VAL A 269 1.21 -11.33 -1.69
CA VAL A 269 2.35 -12.14 -2.13
C VAL A 269 1.91 -13.31 -3.02
N LEU A 270 0.81 -13.99 -2.65
CA LEU A 270 0.26 -15.10 -3.43
C LEU A 270 -0.20 -14.65 -4.82
N VAL A 271 -0.91 -13.53 -4.91
CA VAL A 271 -1.40 -13.00 -6.19
C VAL A 271 -0.25 -12.52 -7.07
N ASN A 272 0.73 -11.81 -6.50
CA ASN A 272 1.87 -11.27 -7.23
C ASN A 272 2.77 -12.38 -7.80
N THR A 273 3.00 -13.44 -7.02
CA THR A 273 3.76 -14.61 -7.49
C THR A 273 3.01 -15.37 -8.59
N THR A 274 1.71 -15.61 -8.40
CA THR A 274 0.86 -16.27 -9.42
C THR A 274 0.81 -15.48 -10.73
N LEU A 275 0.66 -14.15 -10.64
CA LEU A 275 0.66 -13.25 -11.79
C LEU A 275 1.98 -13.31 -12.56
N THR A 276 3.11 -13.34 -11.86
CA THR A 276 4.45 -13.37 -12.48
C THR A 276 4.69 -14.69 -13.23
N ILE A 277 4.27 -15.82 -12.66
CA ILE A 277 4.39 -17.14 -13.30
C ILE A 277 3.54 -17.20 -14.58
N LEU A 278 2.30 -16.71 -14.53
CA LEU A 278 1.42 -16.69 -15.70
C LEU A 278 1.91 -15.77 -16.82
N LEU A 279 2.62 -14.70 -16.46
CA LEU A 279 3.22 -13.80 -17.44
C LEU A 279 4.46 -14.40 -18.10
N ASP A 280 5.21 -15.25 -17.39
CA ASP A 280 6.34 -16.02 -17.94
C ASP A 280 5.90 -16.96 -19.06
N ASP A 281 4.78 -17.67 -18.85
CA ASP A 281 4.20 -18.55 -19.86
C ASP A 281 3.85 -17.80 -21.16
N ILE A 282 3.37 -16.54 -21.08
CA ILE A 282 3.03 -15.71 -22.25
C ILE A 282 4.26 -15.08 -22.90
N ALA A 283 5.17 -14.50 -22.11
CA ALA A 283 6.29 -13.73 -22.63
C ALA A 283 7.34 -14.62 -23.33
N GLY A 284 7.33 -15.93 -23.05
CA GLY A 284 8.21 -16.92 -23.67
C GLY A 284 9.70 -16.77 -23.32
N SER A 285 10.07 -15.67 -22.64
CA SER A 285 11.39 -15.31 -22.17
C SER A 285 11.31 -14.79 -20.73
N GLY A 286 11.93 -15.52 -19.79
CA GLY A 286 11.81 -15.20 -18.37
C GLY A 286 12.31 -13.84 -17.96
N LEU A 287 13.29 -13.27 -18.68
CA LEU A 287 13.77 -11.92 -18.40
C LEU A 287 12.72 -10.85 -18.73
N VAL A 288 12.06 -10.97 -19.89
CA VAL A 288 11.01 -10.01 -20.30
C VAL A 288 9.80 -10.15 -19.40
N ALA A 289 9.43 -11.38 -19.02
CA ALA A 289 8.35 -11.65 -18.09
C ALA A 289 8.54 -10.94 -16.74
N VAL A 290 9.72 -11.05 -16.15
CA VAL A 290 10.04 -10.43 -14.85
C VAL A 290 10.00 -8.91 -14.94
N VAL A 291 10.55 -8.31 -16.00
CA VAL A 291 10.54 -6.84 -16.16
C VAL A 291 9.11 -6.32 -16.32
N VAL A 292 8.32 -6.94 -17.20
CA VAL A 292 6.95 -6.51 -17.46
C VAL A 292 6.05 -6.75 -16.24
N SER A 293 6.18 -7.89 -15.55
CA SER A 293 5.40 -8.17 -14.34
C SER A 293 5.73 -7.19 -13.22
N THR A 294 7.02 -6.88 -13.01
CA THR A 294 7.46 -5.95 -11.97
C THR A 294 6.90 -4.55 -12.21
N ILE A 295 6.99 -4.02 -13.43
CA ILE A 295 6.44 -2.70 -13.76
C ILE A 295 4.91 -2.69 -13.60
N GLY A 296 4.23 -3.75 -14.07
CA GLY A 296 2.78 -3.89 -13.97
C GLY A 296 2.29 -3.94 -12.51
N ILE A 297 2.93 -4.76 -11.68
CA ILE A 297 2.61 -4.90 -10.26
C ILE A 297 2.88 -3.60 -9.50
N VAL A 298 4.04 -2.96 -9.70
CA VAL A 298 4.38 -1.75 -8.96
C VAL A 298 3.43 -0.59 -9.30
N ILE A 299 3.15 -0.36 -10.58
CA ILE A 299 2.30 0.78 -10.97
C ILE A 299 0.83 0.49 -10.67
N PHE A 300 0.29 -0.61 -11.19
CA PHE A 300 -1.15 -0.88 -11.14
C PHE A 300 -1.57 -1.74 -9.94
N GLY A 301 -0.67 -2.57 -9.40
CA GLY A 301 -0.92 -3.43 -8.24
C GLY A 301 -0.53 -2.80 -6.89
N GLU A 302 0.27 -1.74 -6.87
CA GLU A 302 0.70 -1.13 -5.60
C GLU A 302 0.48 0.38 -5.57
N ILE A 303 1.22 1.17 -6.36
CA ILE A 303 1.28 2.63 -6.22
C ILE A 303 -0.11 3.27 -6.44
N VAL A 304 -0.78 2.98 -7.56
CA VAL A 304 -2.07 3.61 -7.87
C VAL A 304 -3.14 3.21 -6.85
N PRO A 305 -3.33 1.93 -6.51
CA PRO A 305 -4.32 1.52 -5.51
C PRO A 305 -4.03 2.05 -4.10
N GLN A 306 -2.78 2.05 -3.66
CA GLN A 306 -2.38 2.59 -2.36
C GLN A 306 -2.66 4.10 -2.26
N ALA A 307 -2.38 4.86 -3.33
CA ALA A 307 -2.67 6.29 -3.37
C ALA A 307 -4.19 6.58 -3.22
N ILE A 308 -5.03 5.76 -3.86
CA ILE A 308 -6.51 5.89 -3.76
C ILE A 308 -6.97 5.52 -2.34
N CYS A 309 -6.48 4.40 -1.80
CA CYS A 309 -6.88 3.91 -0.47
C CYS A 309 -6.34 4.78 0.67
N SER A 310 -5.23 5.48 0.47
CA SER A 310 -4.71 6.46 1.45
C SER A 310 -5.66 7.65 1.62
N ARG A 311 -6.33 8.11 0.55
CA ARG A 311 -7.27 9.24 0.61
C ARG A 311 -8.71 8.83 0.92
N HIS A 312 -9.15 7.67 0.44
CA HIS A 312 -10.53 7.19 0.55
C HIS A 312 -10.65 5.87 1.32
N GLY A 313 -9.74 5.63 2.28
CA GLY A 313 -9.62 4.36 3.00
C GLY A 313 -10.92 3.90 3.67
N LEU A 314 -11.66 4.81 4.30
CA LEU A 314 -12.93 4.50 4.97
C LEU A 314 -13.99 3.99 3.98
N ALA A 315 -14.16 4.65 2.83
CA ALA A 315 -15.16 4.27 1.83
C ALA A 315 -14.78 2.98 1.09
N VAL A 316 -13.52 2.87 0.67
CA VAL A 316 -13.02 1.68 -0.05
C VAL A 316 -13.03 0.46 0.88
N GLY A 317 -12.57 0.60 2.12
CA GLY A 317 -12.57 -0.46 3.12
C GLY A 317 -13.97 -0.98 3.45
N ALA A 318 -14.96 -0.09 3.58
CA ALA A 318 -16.32 -0.49 3.90
C ALA A 318 -17.03 -1.19 2.76
N ASN A 319 -16.77 -0.78 1.51
CA ASN A 319 -17.36 -1.43 0.32
C ASN A 319 -16.72 -2.79 0.03
N THR A 320 -15.43 -2.94 0.30
CA THR A 320 -14.68 -4.19 0.06
C THR A 320 -14.69 -5.16 1.24
N ILE A 321 -15.36 -4.81 2.34
CA ILE A 321 -15.35 -5.60 3.59
C ILE A 321 -15.76 -7.06 3.42
N PHE A 322 -16.73 -7.33 2.53
CA PHE A 322 -17.17 -8.70 2.24
C PHE A 322 -16.06 -9.51 1.59
N LEU A 323 -15.34 -8.90 0.64
CA LEU A 323 -14.22 -9.52 -0.04
C LEU A 323 -13.04 -9.72 0.91
N THR A 324 -12.73 -8.73 1.75
CA THR A 324 -11.69 -8.83 2.79
C THR A 324 -11.98 -10.01 3.73
N LYS A 325 -13.22 -10.15 4.21
CA LYS A 325 -13.63 -11.28 5.06
C LYS A 325 -13.49 -12.62 4.35
N PHE A 326 -13.85 -12.70 3.06
CA PHE A 326 -13.68 -13.90 2.26
C PHE A 326 -12.20 -14.33 2.18
N PHE A 327 -11.28 -13.39 1.93
CA PHE A 327 -9.85 -13.70 1.88
C PHE A 327 -9.23 -13.99 3.24
N MET A 328 -9.68 -13.32 4.30
CA MET A 328 -9.29 -13.68 5.67
C MET A 328 -9.72 -15.12 5.98
N MET A 329 -10.93 -15.52 5.59
CA MET A 329 -11.39 -16.90 5.76
C MET A 329 -10.59 -17.91 4.93
N MET A 330 -10.26 -17.57 3.69
CA MET A 330 -9.45 -18.43 2.80
C MET A 330 -8.02 -18.61 3.33
N THR A 331 -7.39 -17.53 3.80
CA THR A 331 -6.01 -17.53 4.30
C THR A 331 -5.89 -17.96 5.77
N PHE A 332 -7.02 -18.10 6.46
CA PHE A 332 -7.14 -18.50 7.88
C PHE A 332 -6.15 -19.59 8.34
N PRO A 333 -6.02 -20.76 7.67
CA PRO A 333 -5.12 -21.81 8.17
C PRO A 333 -3.65 -21.39 8.23
N ALA A 334 -3.23 -20.43 7.40
CA ALA A 334 -1.87 -19.91 7.39
C ALA A 334 -1.72 -18.60 8.16
N SER A 335 -2.67 -17.66 8.03
CA SER A 335 -2.57 -16.32 8.62
C SER A 335 -2.86 -16.30 10.13
N TYR A 336 -3.76 -17.17 10.63
CA TYR A 336 -4.12 -17.24 12.05
C TYR A 336 -2.96 -17.67 12.99
N PRO A 337 -2.18 -18.74 12.70
CA PRO A 337 -1.05 -19.09 13.57
C PRO A 337 0.05 -18.02 13.55
N VAL A 338 0.30 -17.41 12.39
CA VAL A 338 1.28 -16.32 12.24
C VAL A 338 0.84 -15.09 13.02
N SER A 339 -0.44 -14.70 12.94
CA SER A 339 -0.95 -13.56 13.70
C SER A 339 -0.90 -13.81 15.21
N LYS A 340 -1.21 -15.03 15.67
CA LYS A 340 -1.13 -15.40 17.09
C LYS A 340 0.31 -15.40 17.62
N LEU A 341 1.27 -15.80 16.78
CA LEU A 341 2.69 -15.67 17.10
C LEU A 341 3.08 -14.20 17.22
N LEU A 342 2.62 -13.34 16.30
CA LEU A 342 2.85 -11.90 16.35
C LEU A 342 2.26 -11.27 17.63
N ASP A 343 1.01 -11.62 17.96
CA ASP A 343 0.35 -11.16 19.19
C ASP A 343 1.10 -11.60 20.46
N CYS A 344 1.74 -12.77 20.43
CA CYS A 344 2.52 -13.30 21.56
C CYS A 344 3.88 -12.60 21.71
N VAL A 345 4.52 -12.19 20.62
CA VAL A 345 5.87 -11.59 20.64
C VAL A 345 5.81 -10.07 20.78
N LEU A 346 4.88 -9.41 20.08
CA LEU A 346 4.76 -7.94 20.06
C LEU A 346 3.70 -7.42 21.04
N GLY A 347 2.82 -8.29 21.56
CA GLY A 347 1.64 -7.89 22.32
C GLY A 347 0.46 -7.51 21.40
N GLN A 348 -0.74 -7.38 21.96
CA GLN A 348 -1.88 -6.85 21.22
C GLN A 348 -1.59 -5.40 20.81
N GLU A 349 -2.03 -4.98 19.62
CA GLU A 349 -2.17 -3.55 19.27
C GLU A 349 -3.15 -2.91 20.27
N ILE A 350 -2.66 -2.55 21.46
CA ILE A 350 -3.40 -1.77 22.44
C ILE A 350 -3.48 -0.38 21.82
N GLY A 351 -4.62 -0.10 21.19
CA GLY A 351 -4.96 1.22 20.67
C GLY A 351 -4.59 2.27 21.72
N THR A 352 -3.88 3.30 21.28
CA THR A 352 -3.16 4.18 22.20
C THR A 352 -4.11 4.73 23.23
N VAL A 353 -3.95 4.35 24.50
CA VAL A 353 -4.68 5.00 25.59
C VAL A 353 -4.22 6.44 25.58
N TYR A 354 -5.13 7.35 25.22
CA TYR A 354 -4.81 8.78 25.20
C TYR A 354 -4.72 9.23 26.66
N ASN A 355 -3.49 9.38 27.15
CA ASN A 355 -3.26 10.11 28.39
C ASN A 355 -3.79 11.54 28.26
N ARG A 356 -4.16 12.13 29.39
CA ARG A 356 -4.61 13.53 29.48
C ARG A 356 -3.68 14.49 28.73
N GLU A 357 -2.39 14.33 28.93
CA GLU A 357 -1.33 15.11 28.28
C GLU A 357 -1.36 14.97 26.76
N LYS A 358 -1.55 13.75 26.24
CA LYS A 358 -1.63 13.47 24.81
C LYS A 358 -2.89 14.06 24.17
N LEU A 359 -4.00 14.09 24.90
CA LEU A 359 -5.24 14.72 24.45
C LEU A 359 -5.09 16.25 24.37
N LEU A 360 -4.47 16.86 25.40
CA LEU A 360 -4.16 18.29 25.41
C LEU A 360 -3.24 18.67 24.24
N GLU A 361 -2.20 17.88 24.00
CA GLU A 361 -1.26 18.13 22.91
C GLU A 361 -1.90 17.98 21.53
N MET A 362 -2.78 16.98 21.35
CA MET A 362 -3.54 16.82 20.11
C MET A 362 -4.43 18.03 19.83
N LEU A 363 -5.07 18.61 20.87
CA LEU A 363 -5.86 19.83 20.74
C LEU A 363 -4.98 21.03 20.34
N ARG A 364 -3.82 21.21 21.00
CA ARG A 364 -2.86 22.28 20.68
C ARG A 364 -2.32 22.20 19.25
N VAL A 365 -2.02 21.00 18.76
CA VAL A 365 -1.50 20.79 17.40
C VAL A 365 -2.57 21.02 16.33
N THR A 366 -3.86 20.91 16.69
CA THR A 366 -4.99 21.09 15.76
C THR A 366 -5.44 22.57 15.65
N ASP A 367 -4.96 23.46 16.51
CA ASP A 367 -5.25 24.90 16.56
C ASP A 367 -5.18 25.63 15.19
N PRO A 368 -4.20 25.39 14.29
CA PRO A 368 -4.18 26.08 12.99
C PRO A 368 -5.19 25.57 11.95
N TYR A 369 -5.89 24.45 12.21
CA TYR A 369 -6.75 23.77 11.23
C TYR A 369 -8.22 23.63 11.65
N ASN A 370 -8.54 23.82 12.93
CA ASN A 370 -9.92 23.73 13.41
C ASN A 370 -10.55 25.12 13.53
N ASP A 371 -11.84 25.19 13.22
CA ASP A 371 -12.73 26.34 13.42
C ASP A 371 -13.04 26.58 14.92
N LEU A 372 -12.23 26.02 15.82
CA LEU A 372 -12.34 26.23 17.25
C LEU A 372 -11.80 27.62 17.54
N VAL A 373 -12.68 28.45 18.07
CA VAL A 373 -12.37 29.79 18.52
C VAL A 373 -11.32 29.64 19.65
N LYS A 374 -10.21 30.40 19.59
CA LYS A 374 -9.08 30.24 20.53
C LYS A 374 -9.52 30.29 21.99
N GLU A 375 -10.54 31.09 22.25
CA GLU A 375 -11.22 31.26 23.52
C GLU A 375 -11.85 29.95 24.03
N GLU A 376 -12.44 29.13 23.16
CA GLU A 376 -13.01 27.82 23.53
C GLU A 376 -11.92 26.82 23.92
N LEU A 377 -10.79 26.81 23.21
CA LEU A 377 -9.63 25.98 23.54
C LEU A 377 -9.02 26.38 24.88
N ASN A 378 -8.92 27.69 25.14
CA ASN A 378 -8.44 28.24 26.40
C ASN A 378 -9.31 27.78 27.58
N ILE A 379 -10.64 27.81 27.43
CA ILE A 379 -11.58 27.34 28.45
C ILE A 379 -11.41 25.83 28.70
N ILE A 380 -11.31 25.02 27.64
CA ILE A 380 -11.13 23.57 27.77
C ILE A 380 -9.80 23.27 28.48
N GLN A 381 -8.73 23.98 28.12
CA GLN A 381 -7.43 23.84 28.77
C GLN A 381 -7.50 24.24 30.25
N GLY A 382 -8.11 25.39 30.58
CA GLY A 382 -8.25 25.82 31.97
C GLY A 382 -9.09 24.88 32.82
N ALA A 383 -10.21 24.39 32.28
CA ALA A 383 -11.03 23.36 32.94
C ALA A 383 -10.26 22.06 33.19
N LEU A 384 -9.35 21.67 32.28
CA LEU A 384 -8.48 20.54 32.51
C LEU A 384 -7.44 20.86 33.61
N GLU A 385 -6.79 22.01 33.58
CA GLU A 385 -5.76 22.40 34.56
C GLU A 385 -6.30 22.58 35.99
N LEU A 386 -7.59 22.84 36.16
CA LEU A 386 -8.24 23.06 37.47
C LEU A 386 -8.00 21.93 38.49
N ARG A 387 -7.97 20.67 38.01
CA ARG A 387 -7.74 19.50 38.87
C ARG A 387 -6.27 19.33 39.29
N THR A 388 -5.35 19.95 38.54
CA THR A 388 -3.90 19.84 38.81
C THR A 388 -3.39 21.02 39.63
N LYS A 389 -3.86 22.23 39.35
CA LYS A 389 -3.48 23.46 40.05
C LYS A 389 -4.01 23.50 41.48
N THR A 390 -3.28 24.19 42.32
CA THR A 390 -3.60 24.43 43.73
C THR A 390 -3.99 25.87 43.96
N VAL A 391 -4.60 26.15 45.10
CA VAL A 391 -4.93 27.52 45.53
C VAL A 391 -3.66 28.39 45.64
N GLU A 392 -2.53 27.81 46.05
CA GLU A 392 -1.25 28.52 46.10
C GLU A 392 -0.80 29.09 44.76
N ASP A 393 -1.12 28.42 43.64
CA ASP A 393 -0.73 28.86 42.31
C ASP A 393 -1.48 30.13 41.87
N VAL A 394 -2.64 30.41 42.48
CA VAL A 394 -3.63 31.39 42.03
C VAL A 394 -3.86 32.52 43.04
N MET A 395 -3.61 32.28 44.32
CA MET A 395 -3.87 33.24 45.39
C MET A 395 -3.17 34.60 45.20
N THR A 396 -3.82 35.65 45.69
CA THR A 396 -3.19 36.95 45.87
C THR A 396 -2.35 36.93 47.15
N PRO A 397 -1.02 37.17 47.07
CA PRO A 397 -0.15 37.18 48.25
C PRO A 397 -0.58 38.22 49.28
N LEU A 398 -0.42 37.91 50.57
CA LEU A 398 -0.85 38.78 51.68
C LEU A 398 -0.27 40.21 51.60
N ARG A 399 0.97 40.35 51.10
CA ARG A 399 1.65 41.65 50.90
C ARG A 399 0.93 42.58 49.91
N ASP A 400 0.22 42.00 48.95
CA ASP A 400 -0.46 42.70 47.86
C ASP A 400 -1.96 42.90 48.19
N CYS A 401 -2.43 42.38 49.32
CA CYS A 401 -3.81 42.54 49.77
C CYS A 401 -4.04 43.92 50.39
N PHE A 402 -5.13 44.58 49.98
CA PHE A 402 -5.69 45.73 50.69
C PHE A 402 -6.45 45.24 51.93
N MET A 403 -6.10 45.77 53.11
CA MET A 403 -6.61 45.30 54.40
C MET A 403 -6.71 46.45 55.38
N MET A 404 -7.69 46.39 56.28
CA MET A 404 -7.92 47.43 57.30
C MET A 404 -7.52 46.95 58.69
N ALA A 405 -6.96 47.85 59.50
CA ALA A 405 -6.73 47.57 60.91
C ALA A 405 -8.05 47.62 61.68
N GLY A 406 -8.30 46.67 62.59
CA GLY A 406 -9.56 46.58 63.34
C GLY A 406 -9.81 47.73 64.32
N ASP A 407 -8.77 48.47 64.68
CA ASP A 407 -8.81 49.70 65.49
C ASP A 407 -8.98 50.98 64.66
N ALA A 408 -9.05 50.88 63.33
CA ALA A 408 -9.31 52.01 62.44
C ALA A 408 -10.68 52.64 62.73
N VAL A 409 -10.74 53.96 62.55
CA VAL A 409 -11.95 54.75 62.71
C VAL A 409 -12.50 55.06 61.33
N LEU A 410 -13.81 54.89 61.13
CA LEU A 410 -14.48 55.17 59.87
C LEU A 410 -14.73 56.68 59.72
N ASP A 411 -13.66 57.45 59.57
CA ASP A 411 -13.71 58.86 59.22
C ASP A 411 -13.85 59.06 57.71
N PHE A 412 -14.05 60.31 57.27
CA PHE A 412 -14.16 60.64 55.85
C PHE A 412 -12.96 60.12 55.03
N ASN A 413 -11.73 60.24 55.54
CA ASN A 413 -10.54 59.80 54.80
C ASN A 413 -10.50 58.28 54.62
N THR A 414 -10.77 57.53 55.69
CA THR A 414 -10.78 56.07 55.67
C THR A 414 -11.90 55.53 54.79
N MET A 415 -13.09 56.14 54.87
CA MET A 415 -14.22 55.81 54.01
C MET A 415 -13.91 56.11 52.54
N SER A 416 -13.28 57.25 52.25
CA SER A 416 -12.80 57.57 50.91
C SER A 416 -11.77 56.56 50.41
N GLU A 417 -10.80 56.18 51.22
CA GLU A 417 -9.78 55.17 50.86
C GLU A 417 -10.42 53.80 50.54
N ILE A 418 -11.40 53.37 51.34
CA ILE A 418 -12.16 52.13 51.09
C ILE A 418 -12.89 52.20 49.75
N MET A 419 -13.56 53.31 49.46
CA MET A 419 -14.33 53.49 48.22
C MET A 419 -13.42 53.62 47.00
N GLU A 420 -12.28 54.30 47.12
CA GLU A 420 -11.28 54.45 46.05
C GLU A 420 -10.58 53.12 45.72
N SER A 421 -10.48 52.22 46.70
CA SER A 421 -9.85 50.90 46.49
C SER A 421 -10.63 49.98 45.53
N GLY A 422 -11.94 50.21 45.34
CA GLY A 422 -12.80 49.38 44.48
C GLY A 422 -13.15 48.00 45.04
N TYR A 423 -12.54 47.56 46.15
CA TYR A 423 -12.75 46.21 46.69
C TYR A 423 -14.07 46.09 47.47
N THR A 424 -14.90 45.09 47.13
CA THR A 424 -16.17 44.86 47.83
C THR A 424 -16.01 44.15 49.18
N ARG A 425 -14.94 43.37 49.37
CA ARG A 425 -14.69 42.53 50.55
C ARG A 425 -13.27 42.78 51.05
N ILE A 426 -13.14 43.32 52.26
CA ILE A 426 -11.86 43.80 52.78
C ILE A 426 -11.54 43.07 54.08
N PRO A 427 -10.45 42.28 54.14
CA PRO A 427 -10.01 41.64 55.37
C PRO A 427 -9.63 42.66 56.45
N VAL A 428 -10.02 42.37 57.70
CA VAL A 428 -9.73 43.19 58.87
C VAL A 428 -8.81 42.43 59.82
N TYR A 429 -7.67 43.03 60.15
CA TYR A 429 -6.64 42.41 60.98
C TYR A 429 -6.47 43.10 62.34
N GLU A 430 -5.96 42.39 63.34
CA GLU A 430 -5.68 42.94 64.67
C GLU A 430 -4.21 42.75 65.03
N GLY A 431 -3.50 43.86 65.21
CA GLY A 431 -2.05 43.86 65.47
C GLY A 431 -1.24 43.60 64.21
N GLU A 432 -1.01 42.32 63.88
CA GLU A 432 -0.22 41.91 62.71
C GLU A 432 -1.14 41.61 61.51
N ARG A 433 -0.69 41.90 60.29
CA ARG A 433 -1.48 41.65 59.05
C ARG A 433 -1.77 40.16 58.82
N SER A 434 -0.98 39.26 59.41
CA SER A 434 -1.21 37.81 59.38
C SER A 434 -2.41 37.39 60.25
N ASN A 435 -2.81 38.21 61.24
CA ASN A 435 -3.89 37.93 62.16
C ASN A 435 -5.21 38.54 61.67
N ILE A 436 -5.85 37.88 60.70
CA ILE A 436 -7.15 38.28 60.14
C ILE A 436 -8.27 37.79 61.06
N VAL A 437 -9.04 38.73 61.62
CA VAL A 437 -10.08 38.44 62.63
C VAL A 437 -11.49 38.62 62.07
N ASP A 438 -11.69 39.57 61.16
CA ASP A 438 -13.00 39.93 60.62
C ASP A 438 -12.94 40.21 59.11
N LEU A 439 -14.10 40.26 58.47
CA LEU A 439 -14.26 40.62 57.06
C LEU A 439 -15.27 41.75 56.93
N LEU A 440 -14.87 42.86 56.31
CA LEU A 440 -15.72 44.01 56.05
C LEU A 440 -16.32 43.91 54.65
N PHE A 441 -17.64 44.03 54.53
CA PHE A 441 -18.29 44.25 53.24
C PHE A 441 -18.60 45.74 53.05
N VAL A 442 -18.24 46.31 51.91
CA VAL A 442 -18.46 47.75 51.65
C VAL A 442 -19.94 48.14 51.77
N LYS A 443 -20.86 47.24 51.40
CA LYS A 443 -22.31 47.47 51.55
C LYS A 443 -22.76 47.68 53.00
N ASP A 444 -22.01 47.21 53.99
CA ASP A 444 -22.32 47.38 55.40
C ASP A 444 -22.06 48.81 55.87
N LEU A 445 -21.25 49.56 55.11
CA LEU A 445 -20.96 50.97 55.35
C LEU A 445 -22.07 51.90 54.82
N ALA A 446 -23.09 51.38 54.14
CA ALA A 446 -24.12 52.18 53.46
C ALA A 446 -24.92 53.10 54.40
N PHE A 447 -25.04 52.77 55.68
CA PHE A 447 -25.73 53.57 56.70
C PHE A 447 -24.78 54.17 57.74
N VAL A 448 -23.47 54.10 57.51
CA VAL A 448 -22.47 54.67 58.41
C VAL A 448 -22.20 56.11 58.00
N ASP A 449 -22.45 57.04 58.91
CA ASP A 449 -22.11 58.45 58.71
C ASP A 449 -20.61 58.66 59.06
N PRO A 450 -19.78 59.18 58.13
CA PRO A 450 -18.38 59.49 58.43
C PRO A 450 -18.21 60.56 59.52
N ASP A 451 -19.21 61.42 59.76
CA ASP A 451 -19.15 62.43 60.82
C ASP A 451 -19.21 61.81 62.22
N ASP A 452 -19.78 60.61 62.37
CA ASP A 452 -19.89 59.89 63.64
C ASP A 452 -18.55 59.28 64.09
N CYS A 453 -17.55 59.17 63.20
CA CYS A 453 -16.23 58.58 63.49
C CYS A 453 -16.38 57.21 64.21
N THR A 454 -17.26 56.36 63.68
CA THR A 454 -17.56 55.06 64.31
C THR A 454 -16.34 54.13 64.18
N PRO A 455 -15.91 53.44 65.25
CA PRO A 455 -14.84 52.45 65.15
C PRO A 455 -15.24 51.28 64.23
N LEU A 456 -14.34 50.85 63.34
CA LEU A 456 -14.57 49.72 62.42
C LEU A 456 -14.95 48.43 63.17
N LYS A 457 -14.37 48.23 64.37
CA LYS A 457 -14.68 47.13 65.28
C LYS A 457 -16.16 47.01 65.63
N THR A 458 -16.89 48.12 65.65
CA THR A 458 -18.33 48.12 65.96
C THR A 458 -19.14 47.54 64.81
N ILE A 459 -18.80 47.92 63.57
CA ILE A 459 -19.48 47.46 62.35
C ILE A 459 -19.19 45.98 62.09
N THR A 460 -17.91 45.60 62.14
CA THR A 460 -17.46 44.22 61.94
C THR A 460 -18.10 43.26 62.94
N ARG A 461 -18.14 43.62 64.23
CA ARG A 461 -18.83 42.82 65.27
C ARG A 461 -20.34 42.77 65.12
N PHE A 462 -20.96 43.80 64.56
CA PHE A 462 -22.41 43.85 64.35
C PHE A 462 -22.85 42.88 63.24
N TYR A 463 -22.14 42.88 62.10
CA TYR A 463 -22.46 42.01 60.96
C TYR A 463 -21.86 40.61 61.09
N ASN A 464 -20.68 40.49 61.70
CA ASN A 464 -19.99 39.23 62.02
C ASN A 464 -19.96 38.23 60.84
N HIS A 465 -19.42 38.68 59.70
CA HIS A 465 -19.32 37.85 58.50
C HIS A 465 -18.38 36.66 58.73
N PRO A 466 -18.73 35.44 58.28
CA PRO A 466 -17.92 34.26 58.51
C PRO A 466 -16.63 34.31 57.69
N LEU A 467 -15.50 34.03 58.35
CA LEU A 467 -14.22 33.82 57.68
C LEU A 467 -14.14 32.39 57.12
N HIS A 468 -13.78 32.28 55.85
CA HIS A 468 -13.59 31.00 55.18
C HIS A 468 -12.09 30.72 55.02
N PHE A 469 -11.56 29.74 55.73
CA PHE A 469 -10.14 29.36 55.67
C PHE A 469 -9.96 28.10 54.83
N VAL A 470 -8.94 28.12 53.96
CA VAL A 470 -8.59 27.01 53.08
C VAL A 470 -7.08 26.76 53.11
N PHE A 471 -6.68 25.51 52.89
CA PHE A 471 -5.26 25.16 52.86
C PHE A 471 -4.65 25.47 51.50
N ASN A 472 -3.36 25.82 51.48
CA ASN A 472 -2.62 26.17 50.27
C ASN A 472 -2.55 25.03 49.23
N ASP A 473 -2.59 23.78 49.68
CA ASP A 473 -2.55 22.57 48.84
C ASP A 473 -3.92 22.14 48.29
N THR A 474 -5.00 22.83 48.70
CA THR A 474 -6.35 22.59 48.20
C THR A 474 -6.39 22.77 46.68
N LYS A 475 -7.03 21.84 45.98
CA LYS A 475 -7.18 21.91 44.52
C LYS A 475 -8.27 22.89 44.11
N LEU A 476 -8.10 23.54 42.96
CA LEU A 476 -9.03 24.56 42.50
C LEU A 476 -10.42 24.00 42.18
N ASP A 477 -10.53 22.71 41.81
CA ASP A 477 -11.82 22.05 41.58
C ASP A 477 -12.63 21.89 42.88
N ALA A 478 -11.95 21.54 43.98
CA ALA A 478 -12.54 21.55 45.32
C ALA A 478 -12.89 22.97 45.78
N MET A 479 -11.99 23.94 45.54
CA MET A 479 -12.20 25.34 45.89
C MET A 479 -13.44 25.94 45.20
N LEU A 480 -13.58 25.70 43.89
CA LEU A 480 -14.75 26.12 43.12
C LEU A 480 -16.04 25.53 43.69
N GLU A 481 -16.01 24.26 44.10
CA GLU A 481 -17.17 23.59 44.69
C GLU A 481 -17.52 24.15 46.08
N GLU A 482 -16.53 24.62 46.84
CA GLU A 482 -16.75 25.33 48.11
C GLU A 482 -17.37 26.71 47.91
N PHE A 483 -16.89 27.49 46.95
CA PHE A 483 -17.48 28.77 46.58
C PHE A 483 -18.91 28.63 46.05
N LYS A 484 -19.18 27.60 45.22
CA LYS A 484 -20.54 27.30 44.72
C LYS A 484 -21.54 26.96 45.81
N LYS A 485 -21.11 26.45 46.97
CA LYS A 485 -21.99 26.20 48.12
C LYS A 485 -22.47 27.49 48.80
N GLY A 486 -21.96 28.65 48.39
CA GLY A 486 -22.46 29.97 48.80
C GLY A 486 -22.05 30.39 50.21
N LYS A 487 -20.98 29.82 50.78
CA LYS A 487 -20.50 30.20 52.12
C LYS A 487 -19.81 31.56 52.15
N SER A 488 -18.93 31.81 51.18
CA SER A 488 -18.21 33.07 50.96
C SER A 488 -17.67 33.05 49.53
N HIS A 489 -17.40 34.20 48.91
CA HIS A 489 -16.68 34.31 47.63
C HIS A 489 -15.21 34.75 47.81
N LEU A 490 -14.77 34.92 49.06
CA LEU A 490 -13.39 35.20 49.43
C LEU A 490 -12.98 34.19 50.50
N ALA A 491 -11.81 33.57 50.32
CA ALA A 491 -11.23 32.64 51.27
C ALA A 491 -9.81 33.06 51.63
N ILE A 492 -9.44 32.84 52.89
CA ILE A 492 -8.11 33.10 53.42
C ILE A 492 -7.30 31.82 53.28
N VAL A 493 -6.15 31.93 52.63
CA VAL A 493 -5.25 30.81 52.34
C VAL A 493 -4.24 30.70 53.47
N GLN A 494 -4.18 29.54 54.10
CA GLN A 494 -3.24 29.25 55.18
C GLN A 494 -2.43 27.99 54.90
N ARG A 495 -1.21 27.96 55.42
CA ARG A 495 -0.33 26.79 55.43
C ARG A 495 -0.12 26.34 56.86
N VAL A 496 -0.03 25.02 57.06
CA VAL A 496 0.41 24.46 58.33
C VAL A 496 1.93 24.51 58.37
N ASN A 497 2.49 25.35 59.23
CA ASN A 497 3.93 25.42 59.42
C ASN A 497 4.34 24.45 60.52
N ASN A 498 5.11 23.42 60.14
CA ASN A 498 5.66 22.40 61.03
C ASN A 498 7.18 22.57 61.24
N GLU A 499 7.78 23.64 60.70
CA GLU A 499 9.22 23.86 60.76
C GLU A 499 9.59 24.59 62.06
N GLY A 500 9.95 23.83 63.10
CA GLY A 500 10.43 24.37 64.37
C GLY A 500 10.33 23.38 65.54
N GLU A 501 10.97 23.69 66.68
CA GLU A 501 10.86 22.90 67.92
C GLU A 501 9.56 23.21 68.71
N GLY A 502 8.42 23.40 68.04
CA GLY A 502 7.15 23.79 68.65
C GLY A 502 5.93 23.10 68.03
N ASP A 503 4.75 23.37 68.60
CA ASP A 503 3.49 22.89 68.05
C ASP A 503 3.23 23.53 66.67
N PRO A 504 2.64 22.78 65.70
CA PRO A 504 2.23 23.32 64.42
C PRO A 504 1.35 24.56 64.57
N PHE A 505 1.67 25.61 63.80
CA PHE A 505 0.85 26.82 63.74
C PHE A 505 0.40 27.10 62.31
N TYR A 506 -0.71 27.83 62.19
CA TYR A 506 -1.23 28.26 60.89
C TYR A 506 -0.59 29.58 60.49
N GLU A 507 -0.05 29.62 59.29
CA GLU A 507 0.54 30.81 58.67
C GLU A 507 -0.35 31.27 57.50
N VAL A 508 -0.81 32.51 57.54
CA VAL A 508 -1.62 33.08 56.45
C VAL A 508 -0.71 33.50 55.30
N LEU A 509 -0.96 32.93 54.12
CA LEU A 509 -0.18 33.22 52.91
C LEU A 509 -0.80 34.32 52.05
N GLY A 510 -2.13 34.41 52.03
CA GLY A 510 -2.86 35.31 51.15
C GLY A 510 -4.36 35.06 51.12
N ILE A 511 -5.02 35.57 50.09
CA ILE A 511 -6.45 35.38 49.84
C ILE A 511 -6.68 34.83 48.44
N VAL A 512 -7.80 34.12 48.26
CA VAL A 512 -8.28 33.67 46.96
C VAL A 512 -9.75 34.01 46.84
N THR A 513 -10.17 34.43 45.65
CA THR A 513 -11.54 34.80 45.33
C THR A 513 -12.15 33.83 44.33
N LEU A 514 -13.47 33.87 44.16
CA LEU A 514 -14.15 33.07 43.15
C LEU A 514 -13.73 33.50 41.75
N GLU A 515 -13.53 34.79 41.58
CA GLU A 515 -13.09 35.46 40.36
C GLU A 515 -11.74 34.88 39.90
N ASP A 516 -10.73 34.81 40.78
CA ASP A 516 -9.41 34.24 40.44
C ASP A 516 -9.51 32.77 39.95
N VAL A 517 -10.41 31.98 40.53
CA VAL A 517 -10.63 30.58 40.14
C VAL A 517 -11.30 30.50 38.76
N ILE A 518 -12.21 31.43 38.44
CA ILE A 518 -12.88 31.48 37.14
C ILE A 518 -11.91 31.98 36.05
N GLU A 519 -11.08 32.98 36.35
CA GLU A 519 -10.04 33.46 35.44
C GLU A 519 -9.08 32.34 35.03
N GLU A 520 -8.74 31.45 35.95
CA GLU A 520 -7.91 30.27 35.64
C GLU A 520 -8.61 29.23 34.77
N ILE A 521 -9.94 29.17 34.80
CA ILE A 521 -10.74 28.32 33.91
C ILE A 521 -10.80 28.94 32.51
N ILE A 522 -11.05 30.24 32.41
CA ILE A 522 -11.25 30.93 31.13
C ILE A 522 -9.91 31.28 30.46
N LYS A 523 -8.82 31.33 31.26
CA LYS A 523 -7.49 31.81 30.86
C LYS A 523 -7.53 33.24 30.31
N SER A 524 -8.38 34.07 30.91
CA SER A 524 -8.54 35.48 30.62
C SER A 524 -8.84 36.20 31.92
N GLU A 525 -8.27 37.39 32.09
CA GLU A 525 -8.60 38.30 33.19
C GLU A 525 -10.05 38.78 33.02
N ILE A 526 -10.75 38.96 34.14
CA ILE A 526 -12.09 39.52 34.17
C ILE A 526 -11.98 40.93 34.74
N LEU A 527 -12.14 41.93 33.88
CA LEU A 527 -12.10 43.34 34.28
C LEU A 527 -13.46 43.78 34.80
N ASP A 528 -13.53 44.21 36.06
CA ASP A 528 -14.70 44.89 36.61
C ASP A 528 -14.65 46.40 36.31
N GLU A 529 -15.81 47.07 36.33
CA GLU A 529 -15.92 48.50 36.07
C GLU A 529 -15.15 49.38 37.07
N THR A 530 -14.86 48.84 38.25
CA THR A 530 -14.13 49.50 39.34
C THR A 530 -12.64 49.15 39.40
N ASP A 531 -12.15 48.25 38.53
CA ASP A 531 -10.77 47.78 38.59
C ASP A 531 -9.78 48.81 38.01
N LEU A 532 -8.73 49.11 38.79
CA LEU A 532 -7.69 50.06 38.41
C LEU A 532 -6.57 49.43 37.55
N TYR A 533 -6.48 48.10 37.53
CA TYR A 533 -5.40 47.34 36.90
C TYR A 533 -5.95 46.32 35.91
N THR A 534 -5.21 46.09 34.82
CA THR A 534 -5.59 45.08 33.80
C THR A 534 -5.08 43.67 34.10
N ASP A 535 -4.11 43.54 35.00
CA ASP A 535 -3.58 42.26 35.50
C ASP A 535 -3.13 42.45 36.95
N ASN A 536 -3.73 41.70 37.87
CA ASN A 536 -3.47 41.79 39.31
C ASN A 536 -2.08 41.24 39.71
N ARG A 537 -1.46 40.39 38.89
CA ARG A 537 -0.13 39.81 39.14
C ARG A 537 1.02 40.71 38.66
N THR A 538 0.90 41.30 37.47
CA THR A 538 1.95 42.19 36.93
C THR A 538 1.74 43.65 37.33
N LYS A 539 0.56 44.02 37.84
CA LYS A 539 0.17 45.41 38.16
C LYS A 539 0.37 46.36 36.97
N GLU A 540 0.16 45.86 35.75
CA GLU A 540 0.09 46.71 34.57
C GLU A 540 -1.20 47.55 34.65
N GLY A 541 -1.03 48.87 34.60
CA GLY A 541 -2.13 49.82 34.72
C GLY A 541 -2.83 50.07 33.40
N ASN A 542 -4.09 50.50 33.48
CA ASN A 542 -4.87 50.93 32.33
C ASN A 542 -4.15 52.08 31.60
N ALA A 543 -3.79 51.90 30.33
CA ALA A 543 -3.30 53.00 29.50
C ALA A 543 -4.42 54.05 29.36
N PRO A 544 -4.14 55.37 29.50
CA PRO A 544 -5.18 56.37 29.38
C PRO A 544 -5.51 56.58 27.90
N GLY A 545 -6.56 55.91 27.41
CA GLY A 545 -7.02 56.15 26.04
C GLY A 545 -7.98 55.12 25.49
N GLU A 546 -9.17 54.96 26.06
CA GLU A 546 -10.33 54.55 25.27
C GLU A 546 -11.62 55.14 25.83
N GLU A 547 -12.18 56.11 25.09
CA GLU A 547 -13.54 56.59 25.29
C GLU A 547 -14.52 55.43 25.08
N ALA A 548 -15.07 54.86 26.16
CA ALA A 548 -16.30 54.08 26.09
C ALA A 548 -17.48 55.03 26.37
N GLY A 549 -18.04 55.54 25.28
CA GLY A 549 -19.32 56.24 25.31
C GLY A 549 -20.43 55.35 25.88
N LEU A 550 -21.30 55.98 26.66
CA LEU A 550 -22.74 55.73 26.74
C LEU A 550 -23.23 54.28 26.54
N LEU A 551 -23.63 53.62 27.64
CA LEU A 551 -25.03 53.25 27.95
C LEU A 551 -25.03 52.28 29.14
N ARG A 552 -25.38 52.78 30.33
CA ARG A 552 -25.59 51.99 31.56
C ARG A 552 -27.08 51.76 31.80
N PHE A 553 -27.47 50.52 32.06
CA PHE A 553 -28.68 50.15 32.80
C PHE A 553 -28.28 49.33 34.01
#